data_AF-Q1H3K7-F1
#
_entry.id   AF-Q1H3K7-F1
#
_cell.length_a   1.000
_cell.length_b   1.000
_cell.length_c   1.000
_cell.angle_alpha   90.00
_cell.angle_beta   90.00
_cell.angle_gamma   90.00
#
_symmetry.space_group_name_H-M   'P 1'
#
loop_
_entity.id
_entity.type
_entity.pdbx_description
1 polymer ?
#
loop_
_entity_poly.entity_id
_entity_poly.type
_entity_poly.pdbx_seq_one_letter_code
_entity_poly.pdbx_strand_id
1 'polypeptide(L)'
;MRVNMESLVAKLKIPSPHHEVEIEADGFIIRPLDDSVSAFEDFQTVAQEAMRYAGEDYEIVAHPADGAPGKFNKVYFNRVRCT
;
A
#
# COMPACT_ATOMS: atom_id res chain seq x y z
N MET A 1 -16.54 -6.27 -12.59
CA MET A 1 -16.75 -5.51 -11.33
C MET A 1 -15.54 -4.60 -11.14
N ARG A 2 -15.72 -3.28 -11.12
CA ARG A 2 -14.64 -2.36 -10.75
C ARG A 2 -14.56 -2.38 -9.21
N VAL A 3 -13.47 -2.89 -8.65
CA VAL A 3 -13.19 -2.75 -7.21
C VAL A 3 -12.85 -1.27 -7.02
N ASN A 4 -13.63 -0.55 -6.21
CA ASN A 4 -13.37 0.85 -5.86
C ASN A 4 -12.24 0.89 -4.81
N MET A 5 -11.33 1.87 -4.90
CA MET A 5 -10.18 2.04 -4.01
C MET A 5 -10.60 2.17 -2.53
N GLU A 6 -11.76 2.78 -2.26
CA GLU A 6 -12.32 2.82 -0.90
C GLU A 6 -12.61 1.43 -0.32
N SER A 7 -13.08 0.50 -1.16
CA SER A 7 -13.29 -0.90 -0.77
C SER A 7 -11.96 -1.63 -0.59
N LEU A 8 -10.93 -1.26 -1.35
CA LEU A 8 -9.58 -1.79 -1.15
C LEU A 8 -9.03 -1.32 0.20
N VAL A 9 -9.01 -0.02 0.47
CA VAL A 9 -8.56 0.54 1.75
C VAL A 9 -9.36 -0.06 2.92
N ALA A 10 -10.67 -0.26 2.76
CA ALA A 10 -11.48 -0.95 3.77
C ALA A 10 -11.05 -2.40 4.01
N LYS A 11 -10.64 -3.13 2.95
CA LYS A 11 -10.06 -4.48 3.09
C LYS A 11 -8.67 -4.46 3.70
N LEU A 12 -7.84 -3.49 3.35
CA LEU A 12 -6.49 -3.33 3.87
C LEU A 12 -6.48 -2.88 5.35
N LYS A 13 -7.55 -2.20 5.79
CA LYS A 13 -7.78 -1.86 7.21
C LYS A 13 -8.19 -3.07 8.07
N ILE A 14 -8.52 -4.21 7.47
CA ILE A 14 -8.73 -5.44 8.23
C ILE A 14 -7.37 -5.81 8.82
N PRO A 15 -7.27 -6.06 10.14
CA PRO A 15 -6.00 -6.41 10.78
C PRO A 15 -5.33 -7.57 10.02
N SER A 16 -4.23 -7.29 9.34
CA SER A 16 -3.41 -8.29 8.70
C SER A 16 -2.26 -8.65 9.65
N PRO A 17 -1.93 -9.93 9.82
CA PRO A 17 -0.75 -10.33 10.58
C PRO A 17 0.57 -10.00 9.85
N HIS A 18 0.52 -9.39 8.68
CA HIS A 18 1.68 -9.26 7.79
C HIS A 18 1.97 -7.83 7.30
N HIS A 19 0.99 -6.93 7.33
CA HIS A 19 1.17 -5.54 6.92
C HIS A 19 0.34 -4.61 7.81
N GLU A 20 0.77 -3.36 7.88
CA GLU A 20 0.03 -2.29 8.54
C GLU A 20 -0.32 -1.19 7.55
N VAL A 21 -1.45 -0.54 7.80
CA VAL A 21 -1.96 0.58 7.02
C VAL A 21 -2.12 1.78 7.93
N GLU A 22 -1.38 2.83 7.63
CA GLU A 22 -1.49 4.12 8.32
C GLU A 22 -2.33 5.06 7.46
N ILE A 23 -3.40 5.62 8.01
CA ILE A 23 -4.28 6.55 7.29
C ILE A 23 -3.83 7.97 7.58
N GLU A 24 -3.56 8.72 6.53
CA GLU A 24 -3.22 10.13 6.60
C GLU A 24 -4.39 11.00 6.12
N ALA A 25 -4.34 12.30 6.41
CA ALA A 25 -5.40 13.24 6.07
C ALA A 25 -5.71 13.28 4.56
N ASP A 26 -4.68 13.09 3.73
CA ASP A 26 -4.75 13.15 2.27
C ASP A 26 -4.37 11.82 1.62
N GLY A 27 -4.42 10.69 2.33
CA GLY A 27 -3.94 9.44 1.76
C GLY A 27 -3.81 8.29 2.75
N PHE A 28 -2.96 7.34 2.40
CA PHE A 28 -2.57 6.26 3.31
C PHE A 28 -1.24 5.66 2.92
N ILE A 29 -0.66 4.92 3.86
CA ILE A 29 0.64 4.31 3.74
C ILE A 29 0.47 2.82 4.04
N ILE A 30 1.11 1.98 3.23
CA ILE A 30 1.24 0.54 3.52
C ILE A 30 2.71 0.25 3.81
N ARG A 31 2.98 -0.54 4.85
CA ARG A 31 4.30 -1.07 5.19
C ARG A 31 4.18 -2.49 5.79
N PRO A 32 5.23 -3.32 5.73
CA PRO A 32 5.28 -4.59 6.45
C PRO A 32 5.04 -4.37 7.95
N LEU A 33 4.38 -5.33 8.61
CA LEU A 33 4.14 -5.24 10.05
C LEU A 33 5.44 -5.40 10.85
N ASP A 34 6.34 -6.25 10.36
CA ASP A 34 7.64 -6.55 10.96
C ASP A 34 8.67 -6.92 9.88
N ASP A 35 9.91 -7.19 10.31
CA ASP A 35 11.04 -7.55 9.44
C ASP A 35 11.01 -9.03 8.98
N SER A 36 9.93 -9.77 9.24
CA SER A 36 9.82 -11.15 8.79
C SER A 36 9.64 -11.21 7.27
N VAL A 37 10.23 -12.26 6.67
CA VAL A 37 10.12 -12.49 5.23
C VAL A 37 8.65 -12.64 4.80
N SER A 38 7.83 -13.30 5.62
CA SER A 38 6.40 -13.49 5.34
C SER A 38 5.63 -12.16 5.33
N ALA A 39 5.87 -11.29 6.32
CA ALA A 39 5.29 -9.95 6.36
C ALA A 39 5.69 -9.14 5.12
N PHE A 40 6.98 -9.19 4.78
CA PHE A 40 7.53 -8.48 3.63
C PHE A 40 6.96 -8.96 2.29
N GLU A 41 6.79 -10.27 2.08
CA GLU A 41 6.25 -10.84 0.84
C GLU A 41 4.76 -10.60 0.66
N ASP A 42 3.97 -10.74 1.72
CA ASP A 42 2.54 -10.40 1.71
C ASP A 42 2.35 -8.92 1.39
N PHE A 43 3.13 -8.06 2.07
CA PHE A 43 3.17 -6.63 1.79
C PHE A 43 3.46 -6.33 0.31
N GLN A 44 4.42 -6.99 -0.34
CA GLN A 44 4.69 -6.75 -1.77
C GLN A 44 3.44 -7.01 -2.62
N THR A 45 2.73 -8.11 -2.35
CA THR A 45 1.54 -8.50 -3.10
C THR A 45 0.42 -7.48 -2.91
N VAL A 46 0.18 -7.12 -1.65
CA VAL A 46 -0.83 -6.14 -1.25
C VAL A 46 -0.54 -4.75 -1.83
N ALA A 47 0.70 -4.29 -1.73
CA ALA A 47 1.12 -3.00 -2.25
C ALA A 47 0.99 -2.93 -3.78
N GLN A 48 1.40 -3.97 -4.50
CA GLN A 48 1.23 -4.05 -5.95
C GLN A 48 -0.24 -4.05 -6.36
N GLU A 49 -1.09 -4.75 -5.61
CA GLU A 49 -2.53 -4.74 -5.84
C GLU A 49 -3.10 -3.33 -5.62
N ALA A 50 -2.72 -2.67 -4.53
CA ALA A 50 -3.13 -1.29 -4.26
C ALA A 50 -2.69 -0.29 -5.32
N MET A 51 -1.46 -0.43 -5.84
CA MET A 51 -0.96 0.39 -6.96
C MET A 51 -1.81 0.22 -8.23
N ARG A 52 -2.30 -0.99 -8.50
CA ARG A 52 -3.17 -1.23 -9.67
C ARG A 52 -4.54 -0.57 -9.53
N TYR A 53 -5.03 -0.39 -8.30
CA TYR A 53 -6.34 0.22 -8.03
C TYR A 53 -6.30 1.73 -7.78
N ALA A 54 -5.14 2.27 -7.40
CA ALA A 54 -4.94 3.69 -7.16
C ALA A 54 -5.38 4.58 -8.33
N GLY A 55 -5.14 4.16 -9.57
CA GLY A 55 -5.54 4.91 -10.76
C GLY A 55 -4.93 6.33 -10.78
N GLU A 56 -5.67 7.29 -11.36
CA GLU A 56 -5.25 8.70 -11.45
C GLU A 56 -5.63 9.50 -10.19
N ASP A 57 -6.40 8.89 -9.27
CA ASP A 57 -6.84 9.53 -8.02
C ASP A 57 -5.74 9.62 -6.97
N TYR A 58 -4.61 8.94 -7.17
CA TYR A 58 -3.50 8.90 -6.21
C TYR A 58 -2.13 9.04 -6.89
N GLU A 59 -1.29 9.86 -6.28
CA GLU A 59 0.15 9.86 -6.50
C GLU A 59 0.79 8.77 -5.62
N ILE A 60 1.56 7.89 -6.24
CA ILE A 60 2.15 6.72 -5.58
C ILE A 60 3.65 6.95 -5.40
N VAL A 61 4.13 6.85 -4.16
CA VAL A 61 5.56 6.92 -3.85
C VAL A 61 6.01 5.61 -3.18
N ALA A 62 6.72 4.78 -3.93
CA ALA A 62 7.24 3.51 -3.45
C ALA A 62 8.70 3.64 -2.99
N HIS A 63 8.98 3.34 -1.73
CA HIS A 63 10.33 3.36 -1.19
C HIS A 63 10.98 1.99 -1.38
N PRO A 64 12.15 1.93 -2.05
CA PRO A 64 12.83 0.66 -2.30
C PRO A 64 13.30 0.02 -0.99
N ALA A 65 13.23 -1.31 -0.93
CA ALA A 65 13.80 -2.07 0.16
C ALA A 65 15.32 -2.24 -0.01
N ASP A 66 16.08 -1.97 1.06
CA ASP A 66 17.52 -2.19 1.06
C ASP A 66 17.85 -3.68 0.87
N GLY A 67 18.75 -3.98 -0.06
CA GLY A 67 19.18 -5.35 -0.34
C GLY A 67 18.16 -6.21 -1.12
N ALA A 68 17.04 -5.65 -1.57
CA ALA A 68 16.02 -6.37 -2.35
C ALA A 68 15.62 -5.62 -3.63
N PRO A 69 16.34 -5.81 -4.75
CA PRO A 69 16.09 -5.10 -6.00
C PRO A 69 14.66 -5.32 -6.52
N GLY A 70 13.98 -4.22 -6.89
CA GLY A 70 12.62 -4.26 -7.42
C GLY A 70 11.51 -4.50 -6.38
N LYS A 71 11.86 -4.53 -5.09
CA LYS A 71 10.92 -4.64 -3.97
C LYS A 71 10.91 -3.35 -3.16
N PHE A 72 9.83 -3.14 -2.42
CA PHE A 72 9.59 -1.94 -1.62
C PHE A 72 9.59 -2.27 -0.12
N ASN A 73 9.84 -1.30 0.76
CA ASN A 73 9.62 -1.47 2.21
C ASN A 73 8.49 -0.57 2.73
N LYS A 74 8.04 0.39 1.92
CA LYS A 74 6.97 1.32 2.25
C LYS A 74 6.38 1.90 0.97
N VAL A 75 5.06 2.06 0.92
CA VAL A 75 4.38 2.69 -0.23
C VAL A 75 3.38 3.71 0.28
N TYR A 76 3.48 4.93 -0.24
CA TYR A 76 2.58 6.03 0.05
C TYR A 76 1.58 6.17 -1.10
N PHE A 77 0.32 6.36 -0.75
CA PHE A 77 -0.79 6.64 -1.65
C PHE A 77 -1.37 8.00 -1.28
N ASN A 78 -0.91 9.05 -1.96
CA ASN A 78 -1.34 10.42 -1.71
C ASN A 78 -2.48 10.75 -2.67
N ARG A 79 -3.68 11.05 -2.15
CA ARG A 79 -4.85 11.37 -2.95
C ARG A 79 -4.60 12.68 -3.72
N VAL A 80 -4.69 12.61 -5.04
CA VAL A 80 -4.63 13.79 -5.90
C VAL A 80 -5.91 14.56 -5.66
N ARG A 81 -5.82 15.76 -5.08
CA ARG A 81 -6.98 16.63 -4.95
C ARG A 81 -7.38 17.11 -6.34
N CYS A 82 -8.47 16.58 -6.88
CA CYS A 82 -9.14 17.19 -8.02
C CYS A 82 -9.65 18.57 -7.58
N THR A 83 -9.00 19.63 -8.08
CA THR A 83 -9.48 21.01 -8.01
C THR A 83 -10.72 21.22 -8.85
#